data_AF-A0A316D9F1-F1
#
_entry.id   AF-A0A316D9F1-F1
#
_cell.length_a   1.000
_cell.length_b   1.000
_cell.length_c   1.000
_cell.angle_alpha   90.00
_cell.angle_beta   90.00
_cell.angle_gamma   90.00
#
_symmetry.space_group_name_H-M   'P 1'
#
loop_
_entity.id
_entity.type
_entity.pdbx_description
1 polymer ?
#
loop_
_entity_poly.entity_id
_entity_poly.type
_entity_poly.pdbx_seq_one_letter_code
_entity_poly.pdbx_strand_id
1 'polypeptide(L)'
;MSAHHAPDWVPHRSGTGIKDDGILATWLGLLSFTFFYGTFLAANVYLRGWAPDKFKVDFGANANLPSLTFICLLVAGFIVLIAGSYFRNNQYKKFQVAMILATIAFVGYAILQMWLLVYTYYLGTAAWTTHLALYSLQFALAVIDIIFVLMIGKNFAERNESALRRLVPAAMSVFMYTVLIGVVTLVVTDMLTVGQFASWCGEKFTSLVK
;
A
#
# COMPACT_ATOMS: atom_id res chain seq x y z
N MET A 1 12.88 -25.30 24.98
CA MET A 1 13.70 -25.99 23.97
C MET A 1 14.68 -24.96 23.43
N SER A 2 15.97 -25.12 23.76
CA SER A 2 17.03 -24.15 23.42
C SER A 2 17.39 -24.23 21.95
N ALA A 3 17.39 -23.08 21.27
CA ALA A 3 17.97 -22.95 19.94
C ALA A 3 19.47 -23.28 20.01
N HIS A 4 19.93 -24.09 19.05
CA HIS A 4 21.31 -24.54 18.92
C HIS A 4 22.32 -23.39 19.03
N HIS A 5 23.18 -23.44 20.04
CA HIS A 5 24.41 -22.66 20.07
C HIS A 5 25.32 -23.15 18.94
N ALA A 6 25.66 -22.28 18.00
CA ALA A 6 26.67 -22.57 17.00
C ALA A 6 28.04 -22.72 17.70
N PRO A 7 28.89 -23.67 17.28
CA PRO A 7 30.14 -23.99 17.97
C PRO A 7 31.21 -22.88 17.88
N ASP A 8 31.96 -22.71 18.98
CA ASP A 8 32.85 -21.59 19.32
C ASP A 8 34.06 -21.33 18.40
N TRP A 9 34.26 -22.13 17.34
CA TRP A 9 35.38 -21.97 16.40
C TRP A 9 35.02 -21.13 15.17
N VAL A 10 33.74 -20.75 15.02
CA VAL A 10 33.36 -19.75 14.01
C VAL A 10 33.79 -18.38 14.54
N PRO A 11 34.68 -17.65 13.86
CA PRO A 11 35.13 -16.36 14.35
C PRO A 11 33.92 -15.45 14.51
N HIS A 12 33.58 -15.14 15.76
CA HIS A 12 32.62 -14.09 16.09
C HIS A 12 33.24 -12.76 15.65
N ARG A 13 33.07 -12.40 14.38
CA ARG A 13 33.38 -11.06 13.91
C ARG A 13 32.48 -10.12 14.71
N SER A 14 33.08 -9.20 15.47
CA SER A 14 32.41 -8.01 15.97
C SER A 14 31.90 -7.21 14.77
N GLY A 15 30.68 -7.53 14.33
CA GLY A 15 30.10 -7.03 13.08
C GLY A 15 29.36 -8.08 12.22
N THR A 16 29.42 -9.38 12.53
CA THR A 16 28.54 -10.41 11.92
C THR A 16 27.35 -10.75 12.81
N GLY A 17 26.94 -9.80 13.66
CA GLY A 17 25.61 -9.86 14.24
C GLY A 17 24.62 -9.93 13.08
N ILE A 18 23.67 -10.86 13.16
CA ILE A 18 22.45 -10.83 12.36
C ILE A 18 22.02 -9.36 12.35
N LYS A 19 22.22 -8.68 11.22
CA LYS A 19 21.71 -7.32 11.09
C LYS A 19 20.23 -7.46 11.36
N ASP A 20 19.74 -6.66 12.29
CA ASP A 20 18.34 -6.60 12.66
C ASP A 20 17.57 -6.06 11.44
N ASP A 21 17.39 -6.93 10.45
CA ASP A 21 17.08 -6.63 9.05
C ASP A 21 15.56 -6.52 8.86
N GLY A 22 14.86 -5.99 9.87
CA GLY A 22 13.43 -5.73 9.81
C GLY A 22 13.06 -4.89 8.59
N ILE A 23 13.92 -3.95 8.19
CA ILE A 23 13.75 -3.17 6.96
C ILE A 23 13.84 -4.06 5.71
N LEU A 24 14.82 -4.96 5.62
CA LEU A 24 14.94 -5.89 4.49
C LEU A 24 13.72 -6.83 4.43
N ALA A 25 13.26 -7.34 5.57
CA ALA A 25 12.04 -8.14 5.64
C ALA A 25 10.82 -7.36 5.17
N THR A 26 10.69 -6.08 5.53
CA THR A 26 9.64 -5.19 5.00
C THR A 26 9.74 -5.10 3.47
N TRP A 27 10.92 -4.82 2.91
CA TRP A 27 11.09 -4.72 1.45
C TRP A 27 10.75 -6.02 0.72
N LEU A 28 11.20 -7.17 1.23
CA LEU A 28 10.86 -8.48 0.66
C LEU A 28 9.36 -8.77 0.74
N GLY A 29 8.72 -8.38 1.85
CA GLY A 29 7.27 -8.46 2.01
C GLY A 29 6.51 -7.60 1.00
N LEU A 30 6.95 -6.35 0.80
CA LEU A 30 6.36 -5.44 -0.19
C LEU A 30 6.52 -5.98 -1.61
N LEU A 31 7.69 -6.53 -1.95
CA LEU A 31 7.95 -7.14 -3.25
C LEU A 31 7.05 -8.37 -3.49
N SER A 32 6.91 -9.25 -2.50
CA SER A 32 5.98 -10.37 -2.57
C SER A 32 4.54 -9.89 -2.74
N PHE A 33 4.15 -8.84 -2.02
CA PHE A 33 2.83 -8.24 -2.13
C PHE A 33 2.60 -7.64 -3.52
N THR A 34 3.62 -7.08 -4.20
CA THR A 34 3.50 -6.58 -5.57
C THR A 34 3.10 -7.69 -6.55
N PHE A 35 3.72 -8.87 -6.46
CA PHE A 35 3.37 -10.01 -7.32
C PHE A 35 1.96 -10.53 -7.03
N PHE A 36 1.60 -10.62 -5.74
CA PHE A 36 0.27 -11.04 -5.33
C PHE A 36 -0.81 -10.06 -5.81
N TYR A 37 -0.60 -8.76 -5.60
CA TYR A 37 -1.47 -7.69 -6.06
C TYR A 37 -1.57 -7.65 -7.59
N GLY A 38 -0.44 -7.83 -8.28
CA GLY A 38 -0.36 -7.90 -9.74
C GLY A 38 -1.24 -8.98 -10.36
N THR A 39 -1.46 -10.09 -9.65
CA THR A 39 -2.34 -11.18 -10.12
C THR A 39 -3.79 -10.71 -10.24
N PHE A 40 -4.30 -10.01 -9.22
CA PHE A 40 -5.67 -9.47 -9.24
C PHE A 40 -5.81 -8.32 -10.22
N LEU A 41 -4.75 -7.52 -10.38
CA LEU A 41 -4.72 -6.43 -11.35
C LEU A 41 -4.81 -6.97 -12.77
N ALA A 42 -4.01 -7.99 -13.10
CA ALA A 42 -4.06 -8.65 -14.40
C ALA A 42 -5.44 -9.29 -14.65
N ALA A 43 -6.02 -9.94 -13.63
CA ALA A 43 -7.36 -10.51 -13.73
C ALA A 43 -8.45 -9.44 -13.99
N ASN A 44 -8.39 -8.29 -13.31
CA ASN A 44 -9.31 -7.16 -13.55
C ASN A 44 -9.26 -6.70 -15.01
N VAL A 45 -8.05 -6.41 -15.50
CA VAL A 45 -7.82 -5.94 -16.88
C VAL A 45 -8.28 -6.99 -17.88
N TYR A 46 -7.94 -8.26 -17.66
CA TYR A 46 -8.32 -9.35 -18.57
C TYR A 46 -9.84 -9.51 -18.66
N LEU A 47 -10.55 -9.57 -17.52
CA LEU A 47 -12.01 -9.77 -17.51
C LEU A 47 -12.75 -8.61 -18.19
N ARG A 48 -12.35 -7.38 -17.88
CA ARG A 48 -12.95 -6.16 -18.48
C ARG A 48 -12.60 -6.01 -19.96
N GLY A 49 -11.45 -6.53 -20.40
CA GLY A 49 -11.05 -6.52 -21.81
C GLY A 49 -11.73 -7.62 -22.62
N TRP A 50 -11.94 -8.79 -22.02
CA TRP A 50 -12.55 -9.95 -22.67
C TRP A 50 -14.07 -9.80 -22.83
N ALA A 51 -14.77 -9.26 -21.83
CA ALA A 51 -16.23 -9.08 -21.86
C ALA A 51 -16.64 -7.71 -21.28
N PRO A 52 -16.39 -6.61 -21.99
CA PRO A 52 -16.64 -5.25 -21.49
C PRO A 52 -18.11 -5.02 -21.12
N ASP A 53 -19.05 -5.59 -21.87
CA ASP A 53 -20.50 -5.44 -21.59
C ASP A 53 -20.94 -6.12 -20.29
N LYS A 54 -20.21 -7.17 -19.85
CA LYS A 54 -20.51 -7.91 -18.62
C LYS A 54 -19.81 -7.33 -17.40
N PHE A 55 -18.64 -6.72 -17.58
CA PHE A 55 -17.77 -6.24 -16.50
C PHE A 55 -17.66 -4.71 -16.44
N LYS A 56 -18.56 -3.99 -17.10
CA LYS A 56 -18.71 -2.55 -16.94
C LYS A 56 -19.28 -2.27 -15.55
N VAL A 57 -18.57 -1.45 -14.78
CA VAL A 57 -19.01 -0.99 -13.46
C VAL A 57 -19.40 0.48 -13.59
N ASP A 58 -20.63 0.80 -13.20
CA ASP A 58 -21.12 2.16 -13.09
C ASP A 58 -21.35 2.49 -11.62
N PHE A 59 -20.57 3.44 -11.11
CA PHE A 59 -20.66 3.91 -9.73
C PHE A 59 -21.81 4.92 -9.53
N GLY A 60 -22.54 5.32 -10.57
CA GLY A 60 -23.71 6.17 -10.51
C GLY A 60 -23.46 7.46 -9.71
N ALA A 61 -24.30 7.71 -8.70
CA ALA A 61 -24.18 8.87 -7.81
C ALA A 61 -22.85 8.92 -7.03
N ASN A 62 -22.16 7.79 -6.89
CA ASN A 62 -20.88 7.67 -6.19
C ASN A 62 -19.68 7.61 -7.15
N ALA A 63 -19.83 8.08 -8.40
CA ALA A 63 -18.74 8.09 -9.39
C ALA A 63 -17.47 8.82 -8.93
N ASN A 64 -17.60 9.79 -8.02
CA ASN A 64 -16.47 10.52 -7.46
C ASN A 64 -15.79 9.81 -6.27
N LEU A 65 -16.39 8.76 -5.71
CA LEU A 65 -15.90 8.10 -4.50
C LEU A 65 -14.49 7.50 -4.66
N PRO A 66 -14.14 6.81 -5.77
CA PRO A 66 -12.76 6.34 -5.98
C PRO A 66 -11.74 7.49 -5.99
N SER A 67 -12.05 8.57 -6.71
CA SER A 67 -11.20 9.77 -6.80
C SER A 67 -11.04 10.47 -5.45
N LEU A 68 -12.12 10.60 -4.67
CA LEU A 68 -12.09 11.17 -3.32
C LEU A 68 -11.22 10.33 -2.38
N THR A 69 -11.38 9.01 -2.45
CA THR A 69 -10.59 8.04 -1.66
C THR A 69 -9.10 8.15 -2.00
N PHE A 70 -8.78 8.28 -3.28
CA PHE A 70 -7.41 8.48 -3.75
C PHE A 70 -6.82 9.84 -3.34
N ILE A 71 -7.58 10.93 -3.42
CA ILE A 71 -7.13 12.24 -2.94
C ILE A 71 -6.80 12.18 -1.44
N CYS A 72 -7.63 11.49 -0.65
CA CYS A 72 -7.38 11.29 0.77
C CYS A 72 -6.06 10.52 1.01
N LEU A 73 -5.79 9.47 0.21
CA LEU A 73 -4.53 8.73 0.26
C LEU A 73 -3.32 9.60 -0.10
N LEU A 74 -3.43 10.47 -1.12
CA LEU A 74 -2.36 11.39 -1.49
C LEU A 74 -2.05 12.38 -0.38
N VAL A 75 -3.09 12.92 0.28
CA VAL A 75 -2.93 13.81 1.43
C VAL A 75 -2.23 13.07 2.57
N ALA A 76 -2.65 11.84 2.89
CA ALA A 76 -1.99 11.01 3.91
C ALA A 76 -0.50 10.77 3.56
N GLY A 77 -0.21 10.38 2.32
CA GLY A 77 1.15 10.17 1.84
C GLY A 77 2.03 11.42 1.94
N PHE A 78 1.49 12.59 1.58
CA PHE A 78 2.20 13.85 1.67
C PHE A 78 2.54 14.24 3.12
N ILE A 79 1.57 14.08 4.05
CA ILE A 79 1.80 14.34 5.48
C ILE A 79 2.92 13.46 6.02
N VAL A 80 2.93 12.18 5.63
CA VAL A 80 3.91 11.20 6.08
C VAL A 80 5.30 11.50 5.51
N LEU A 81 5.41 11.95 4.25
CA LEU A 81 6.67 12.44 3.69
C LEU A 81 7.24 13.61 4.48
N ILE A 82 6.39 14.57 4.86
CA ILE A 82 6.77 15.68 5.73
C ILE A 82 7.22 15.16 7.11
N ALA A 83 6.50 14.19 7.69
CA ALA A 83 6.86 13.56 8.95
C ALA A 83 8.25 12.89 8.86
N GLY A 84 8.52 12.11 7.82
CA GLY A 84 9.83 11.51 7.57
C GLY A 84 10.96 12.54 7.47
N SER A 85 10.69 13.70 6.84
CA SER A 85 11.64 14.82 6.78
C SER A 85 11.92 15.40 8.18
N TYR A 86 10.89 15.63 9.00
CA TYR A 86 11.07 16.10 10.37
C TYR A 86 11.83 15.09 11.24
N PHE A 87 11.55 13.79 11.08
CA PHE A 87 12.27 12.73 11.77
C PHE A 87 13.75 12.73 11.41
N ARG A 88 14.09 12.81 10.11
CA ARG A 88 15.48 12.88 9.62
C ARG A 88 16.23 14.10 10.17
N ASN A 89 15.53 15.23 10.34
CA ASN A 89 16.09 16.47 10.87
C ASN A 89 16.08 16.55 12.41
N ASN A 90 15.77 15.44 13.12
CA ASN A 90 15.65 15.38 14.58
C ASN A 90 14.63 16.38 15.18
N GLN A 91 13.64 16.82 14.39
CA GLN A 91 12.60 17.77 14.83
C GLN A 91 11.42 17.01 15.46
N TYR A 92 11.66 16.32 16.58
CA TYR A 92 10.73 15.35 17.18
C TYR A 92 9.33 15.90 17.51
N LYS A 93 9.23 17.17 17.96
CA LYS A 93 7.92 17.79 18.22
C LYS A 93 7.08 17.93 16.95
N LYS A 94 7.70 18.38 15.85
CA LYS A 94 7.01 18.51 14.55
C LYS A 94 6.70 17.15 13.95
N PHE A 95 7.61 16.19 14.10
CA PHE A 95 7.37 14.80 13.73
C PHE A 95 6.13 14.25 14.43
N GLN A 96 6.02 14.40 15.75
CA GLN A 96 4.86 13.93 16.51
C GLN A 96 3.55 14.54 16.03
N VAL A 97 3.52 15.85 15.79
CA VAL A 97 2.33 16.53 15.25
C VAL A 97 1.98 16.00 13.86
N ALA A 98 2.96 15.85 12.98
CA ALA A 98 2.74 15.29 11.64
C ALA A 98 2.25 13.84 11.68
N MET A 99 2.74 13.02 12.62
CA MET A 99 2.26 11.64 12.81
C MET A 99 0.80 11.60 13.29
N ILE A 100 0.38 12.51 14.17
CA ILE A 100 -1.04 12.62 14.59
C ILE A 100 -1.93 12.97 13.39
N LEU A 101 -1.50 13.94 12.58
CA LEU A 101 -2.22 14.30 11.35
C LEU A 101 -2.27 13.13 10.36
N ALA A 102 -1.17 12.37 10.24
CA ALA A 102 -1.12 11.17 9.42
C ALA A 102 -2.10 10.10 9.91
N THR A 103 -2.24 9.90 11.24
CA THR A 103 -3.24 8.98 11.80
C THR A 103 -4.64 9.35 11.34
N ILE A 104 -5.02 10.63 11.46
CA ILE A 104 -6.35 11.11 11.09
C ILE A 104 -6.57 10.90 9.59
N ALA A 105 -5.57 11.22 8.77
CA ALA A 105 -5.66 11.04 7.32
C ALA A 105 -5.79 9.57 6.91
N PHE A 106 -5.01 8.65 7.50
CA PHE A 106 -5.12 7.22 7.22
C PHE A 106 -6.43 6.61 7.73
N VAL A 107 -6.94 7.06 8.87
CA VAL A 107 -8.27 6.63 9.36
C VAL A 107 -9.36 7.12 8.40
N GLY A 108 -9.30 8.38 7.96
CA GLY A 108 -10.22 8.91 6.95
C GLY A 108 -10.16 8.12 5.64
N TYR A 109 -8.95 7.82 5.16
CA TYR A 109 -8.73 6.97 4.00
C TYR A 109 -9.32 5.57 4.20
N ALA A 110 -9.08 4.92 5.34
CA ALA A 110 -9.61 3.59 5.64
C ALA A 110 -11.15 3.58 5.68
N ILE A 111 -11.79 4.63 6.19
CA ILE A 111 -13.26 4.76 6.18
C ILE A 111 -13.78 4.89 4.76
N LEU A 112 -13.18 5.75 3.93
CA LEU A 112 -13.57 5.91 2.53
C LEU A 112 -13.34 4.62 1.74
N GLN A 113 -12.23 3.93 1.98
CA GLN A 113 -11.90 2.65 1.36
C GLN A 113 -12.88 1.55 1.79
N MET A 114 -13.30 1.53 3.05
CA MET A 114 -14.36 0.63 3.54
C MET A 114 -15.70 0.93 2.87
N TRP A 115 -16.06 2.20 2.71
CA TRP A 115 -17.26 2.58 1.97
C TRP A 115 -17.19 2.09 0.52
N LEU A 116 -16.05 2.32 -0.15
CA LEU A 116 -15.84 1.85 -1.52
C LEU A 116 -15.99 0.33 -1.64
N LEU A 117 -15.45 -0.43 -0.68
CA LEU A 117 -15.60 -1.89 -0.60
C LEU A 117 -17.07 -2.31 -0.47
N VAL A 118 -17.79 -1.74 0.49
CA VAL A 118 -19.19 -2.06 0.76
C VAL A 118 -20.05 -1.69 -0.47
N TYR A 119 -19.80 -0.54 -1.07
CA TYR A 119 -20.53 -0.10 -2.25
C TYR A 119 -20.27 -1.01 -3.45
N THR A 120 -19.01 -1.39 -3.69
CA THR A 120 -18.62 -2.34 -4.74
C THR A 120 -19.30 -3.69 -4.58
N TYR A 121 -19.46 -4.16 -3.34
CA TYR A 121 -20.20 -5.39 -3.06
C TYR A 121 -21.68 -5.29 -3.47
N TYR A 122 -22.34 -4.17 -3.15
CA TYR A 122 -23.75 -3.94 -3.49
C TYR A 122 -24.01 -3.62 -4.97
N LEU A 123 -23.01 -3.17 -5.73
CA LEU A 123 -23.12 -2.96 -7.18
C LEU A 123 -23.31 -4.28 -7.97
N GLY A 124 -22.98 -5.43 -7.37
CA GLY A 124 -23.29 -6.75 -7.91
C GLY A 124 -22.10 -7.48 -8.53
N THR A 125 -22.41 -8.54 -9.28
CA THR A 125 -21.42 -9.59 -9.63
C THR A 125 -20.40 -9.19 -10.70
N ALA A 126 -20.60 -8.07 -11.38
CA ALA A 126 -19.57 -7.50 -12.24
C ALA A 126 -18.48 -6.82 -11.42
N ALA A 127 -18.90 -5.99 -10.46
CA ALA A 127 -18.03 -5.15 -9.64
C ALA A 127 -17.21 -5.95 -8.62
N TRP A 128 -17.82 -6.93 -7.96
CA TRP A 128 -17.12 -7.75 -6.96
C TRP A 128 -15.92 -8.56 -7.56
N THR A 129 -16.03 -9.03 -8.80
CA THR A 129 -15.06 -9.94 -9.44
C THR A 129 -13.84 -9.16 -9.88
N THR A 130 -14.07 -7.90 -10.28
CA THR A 130 -13.06 -7.05 -10.88
C THR A 130 -12.40 -6.16 -9.82
N HIS A 131 -13.17 -5.57 -8.89
CA HIS A 131 -12.67 -4.51 -8.02
C HIS A 131 -12.48 -4.92 -6.55
N LEU A 132 -13.26 -5.88 -6.03
CA LEU A 132 -13.28 -6.17 -4.59
C LEU A 132 -11.92 -6.60 -4.06
N ALA A 133 -11.25 -7.55 -4.72
CA ALA A 133 -9.94 -8.03 -4.28
C ALA A 133 -8.90 -6.90 -4.22
N LEU A 134 -8.86 -6.04 -5.24
CA LEU A 134 -7.93 -4.90 -5.29
C LEU A 134 -8.22 -3.91 -4.14
N TYR A 135 -9.49 -3.60 -3.91
CA TYR A 135 -9.90 -2.70 -2.84
C TYR A 135 -9.70 -3.31 -1.44
N SER A 136 -9.82 -4.63 -1.29
CA SER A 136 -9.58 -5.33 -0.02
C SER A 136 -8.10 -5.34 0.34
N LEU A 137 -7.23 -5.55 -0.65
CA LEU A 137 -5.79 -5.48 -0.47
C LEU A 137 -5.34 -4.05 -0.11
N GLN A 138 -5.95 -3.04 -0.74
CA GLN A 138 -5.74 -1.64 -0.35
C GLN A 138 -6.21 -1.33 1.07
N PHE A 139 -7.38 -1.84 1.46
CA PHE A 139 -7.87 -1.69 2.81
C PHE A 139 -6.95 -2.37 3.84
N ALA A 140 -6.42 -3.56 3.52
CA ALA A 140 -5.46 -4.24 4.38
C ALA A 140 -4.17 -3.41 4.56
N LEU A 141 -3.66 -2.80 3.49
CA LEU A 141 -2.53 -1.85 3.57
C LEU A 141 -2.87 -0.64 4.45
N ALA A 142 -4.06 -0.06 4.30
CA ALA A 142 -4.52 1.05 5.15
C ALA A 142 -4.52 0.67 6.64
N VAL A 143 -4.97 -0.53 6.98
CA VAL A 143 -4.97 -1.04 8.36
C VAL A 143 -3.55 -1.24 8.87
N ILE A 144 -2.66 -1.81 8.06
CA ILE A 144 -1.24 -1.96 8.40
C ILE A 144 -0.59 -0.59 8.65
N ASP A 145 -0.90 0.40 7.82
CA ASP A 145 -0.40 1.77 7.98
C ASP A 145 -0.87 2.39 9.30
N ILE A 146 -2.15 2.25 9.65
CA ILE A 146 -2.68 2.69 10.95
C ILE A 146 -1.93 2.01 12.10
N ILE A 147 -1.68 0.69 12.00
CA ILE A 147 -0.91 -0.05 13.03
C ILE A 147 0.50 0.54 13.16
N PHE A 148 1.20 0.82 12.05
CA PHE A 148 2.53 1.41 12.11
C PHE A 148 2.53 2.79 12.76
N VAL A 149 1.56 3.65 12.44
CA VAL A 149 1.44 4.97 13.07
C VAL A 149 1.21 4.84 14.59
N LEU A 150 0.36 3.91 15.02
CA LEU A 150 0.11 3.64 16.44
C LEU A 150 1.36 3.09 17.13
N MET A 151 2.10 2.17 16.50
CA MET A 151 3.35 1.64 17.03
C MET A 151 4.42 2.72 17.16
N ILE A 152 4.53 3.64 16.18
CA ILE A 152 5.42 4.80 16.26
C ILE A 152 5.00 5.69 17.45
N GLY A 153 3.72 5.99 17.59
CA GLY A 153 3.19 6.78 18.70
C GLY A 153 3.49 6.16 20.06
N LYS A 154 3.31 4.84 20.21
CA LYS A 154 3.65 4.09 21.42
C LYS A 154 5.15 4.19 21.76
N ASN A 155 6.03 3.89 20.80
CA ASN A 155 7.48 3.95 21.02
C ASN A 155 7.97 5.38 21.31
N PHE A 156 7.26 6.39 20.81
CA PHE A 156 7.52 7.80 21.14
C PHE A 156 7.12 8.14 22.57
N ALA A 157 5.95 7.66 23.04
CA ALA A 157 5.52 7.84 24.44
C ALA A 157 6.47 7.14 25.43
N GLU A 158 6.96 5.96 25.07
CA GLU A 158 7.95 5.19 25.85
C GLU A 158 9.38 5.74 25.75
N ARG A 159 9.61 6.80 24.95
CA ARG A 159 10.93 7.39 24.68
C ARG A 159 11.98 6.37 24.18
N ASN A 160 11.54 5.35 23.46
CA ASN A 160 12.42 4.31 22.92
C ASN A 160 13.00 4.73 21.56
N GLU A 161 14.04 5.56 21.60
CA GLU A 161 14.68 6.08 20.38
C GLU A 161 15.27 5.00 19.47
N SER A 162 15.79 3.91 20.04
CA SER A 162 16.36 2.79 19.28
C SER A 162 15.29 2.11 18.43
N ALA A 163 14.12 1.81 19.02
CA ALA A 163 13.00 1.23 18.30
C ALA A 163 12.46 2.19 17.23
N LEU A 164 12.34 3.48 17.53
CA LEU A 164 11.88 4.49 16.56
C LEU A 164 12.80 4.58 15.33
N ARG A 165 14.12 4.58 15.52
CA ARG A 165 15.09 4.64 14.42
C ARG A 165 15.02 3.43 13.49
N ARG A 166 14.54 2.29 13.99
CA ARG A 166 14.33 1.07 13.19
C ARG A 166 12.94 1.03 12.54
N LEU A 167 11.92 1.39 13.30
CA LEU A 167 10.52 1.31 12.90
C LEU A 167 10.15 2.36 11.85
N VAL A 168 10.58 3.61 12.03
CA VAL A 168 10.17 4.72 11.16
C VAL A 168 10.59 4.47 9.71
N PRO A 169 11.84 4.09 9.36
CA PRO A 169 12.21 3.82 7.97
C PRO A 169 11.42 2.66 7.34
N ALA A 170 11.13 1.60 8.10
CA ALA A 170 10.32 0.48 7.64
C ALA A 170 8.88 0.93 7.36
N ALA A 171 8.25 1.60 8.31
CA ALA A 171 6.90 2.14 8.17
C ALA A 171 6.78 3.14 7.00
N MET A 172 7.75 4.04 6.85
CA MET A 172 7.82 4.97 5.71
C MET A 172 7.84 4.27 4.36
N SER A 173 8.50 3.11 4.27
CA SER A 173 8.52 2.31 3.04
C SER A 173 7.13 1.74 2.74
N VAL A 174 6.42 1.25 3.76
CA VAL A 174 5.05 0.74 3.62
C VAL A 174 4.07 1.87 3.26
N PHE A 175 4.13 3.01 3.94
CA PHE A 175 3.28 4.17 3.63
C PHE A 175 3.42 4.61 2.17
N MET A 176 4.66 4.74 1.68
CA MET A 176 4.92 5.12 0.30
C MET A 176 4.49 4.05 -0.70
N TYR A 177 4.64 2.78 -0.32
CA TYR A 177 4.17 1.67 -1.13
C TYR A 177 2.64 1.66 -1.24
N THR A 178 1.91 1.91 -0.16
CA THR A 178 0.44 2.03 -0.17
C THR A 178 -0.01 3.14 -1.13
N VAL A 179 0.64 4.30 -1.08
CA VAL A 179 0.37 5.42 -2.01
C VAL A 179 0.62 4.99 -3.46
N LEU A 180 1.75 4.36 -3.74
CA LEU A 180 2.10 3.92 -5.09
C LEU A 180 1.12 2.89 -5.65
N ILE A 181 0.77 1.87 -4.86
CA ILE A 181 -0.25 0.90 -5.25
C ILE A 181 -1.61 1.58 -5.39
N GLY A 182 -1.91 2.62 -4.60
CA GLY A 182 -3.09 3.48 -4.73
C GLY A 182 -3.23 4.13 -6.09
N VAL A 183 -2.14 4.71 -6.59
CA VAL A 183 -2.08 5.28 -7.94
C VAL A 183 -2.40 4.20 -8.96
N VAL A 184 -1.74 3.05 -8.85
CA VAL A 184 -1.93 1.92 -9.78
C VAL A 184 -3.38 1.42 -9.74
N THR A 185 -3.99 1.33 -8.56
CA THR A 185 -5.40 0.94 -8.40
C THR A 185 -6.28 1.89 -9.19
N LEU A 186 -6.22 3.20 -8.91
CA LEU A 186 -7.07 4.21 -9.55
C LEU A 186 -6.91 4.19 -11.07
N VAL A 187 -5.67 4.08 -11.56
CA VAL A 187 -5.39 4.07 -13.00
C VAL A 187 -6.07 2.88 -13.66
N VAL A 188 -5.96 1.69 -13.09
CA VAL A 188 -6.51 0.46 -13.67
C VAL A 188 -8.03 0.38 -13.51
N THR A 189 -8.57 0.74 -12.34
CA THR A 189 -10.00 0.63 -12.09
C THR A 189 -10.78 1.74 -12.81
N ASP A 190 -10.31 2.98 -12.73
CA ASP A 190 -11.12 4.15 -13.02
C ASP A 190 -10.64 5.02 -14.20
N MET A 191 -9.33 5.06 -14.51
CA MET A 191 -8.83 5.93 -15.58
C MET A 191 -8.67 5.24 -16.94
N LEU A 192 -8.30 3.97 -16.97
CA LEU A 192 -8.18 3.23 -18.22
C LEU A 192 -9.55 2.68 -18.63
N THR A 193 -10.07 3.16 -19.76
CA THR A 193 -11.05 2.35 -20.49
C THR A 193 -10.30 1.12 -20.98
N VAL A 194 -10.69 -0.06 -20.51
CA VAL A 194 -9.95 -1.30 -20.77
C VAL A 194 -9.85 -1.60 -22.28
N GLY A 195 -10.75 -1.05 -23.10
CA GLY A 195 -10.63 -1.06 -24.57
C GLY A 195 -9.43 -0.27 -25.12
N GLN A 196 -9.02 0.85 -24.50
CA GLN A 196 -7.81 1.60 -24.87
C GLN A 196 -6.53 0.87 -24.45
N PHE A 197 -6.55 0.19 -23.31
CA PHE A 197 -5.39 -0.61 -22.86
C PHE A 197 -5.24 -1.92 -23.65
N ALA A 198 -6.34 -2.62 -23.94
CA ALA A 198 -6.32 -3.83 -24.76
C ALA A 198 -5.91 -3.56 -26.21
N SER A 199 -6.36 -2.44 -26.79
CA SER A 199 -5.88 -1.98 -28.11
C SER A 199 -4.40 -1.63 -28.09
N TRP A 200 -3.91 -0.94 -27.06
CA TRP A 200 -2.48 -0.64 -26.90
C TRP A 200 -1.61 -1.91 -26.77
N CYS A 201 -2.02 -2.86 -25.92
CA CYS A 201 -1.33 -4.14 -25.79
C CYS A 201 -1.35 -4.93 -27.12
N GLY A 202 -2.49 -4.94 -27.83
CA GLY A 202 -2.62 -5.54 -29.15
C GLY A 202 -1.67 -4.92 -30.18
N GLU A 203 -1.64 -3.60 -30.29
CA GLU A 203 -0.72 -2.88 -31.19
C GLU A 203 0.75 -3.15 -30.87
N LYS A 204 1.11 -3.25 -29.58
CA LYS A 204 2.49 -3.55 -29.16
C LYS A 204 2.89 -5.00 -29.42
N PHE A 205 2.01 -5.96 -29.19
CA PHE A 205 2.29 -7.36 -29.57
C PHE A 205 2.40 -7.53 -31.08
N THR A 206 1.54 -6.88 -31.86
CA THR A 206 1.56 -6.99 -33.33
C THR A 206 2.78 -6.31 -33.95
N SER A 207 3.36 -5.31 -33.28
CA SER A 207 4.62 -4.66 -33.70
C SER A 207 5.89 -5.38 -33.25
N LEU A 208 5.83 -6.24 -32.23
CA LEU A 208 6.95 -7.10 -31.80
C LEU A 208 7.04 -8.42 -32.58
N VAL A 209 5.96 -8.84 -33.26
CA VAL A 209 5.89 -10.07 -34.06
C VAL A 209 6.23 -9.82 -35.55
N LYS A 210 6.50 -8.57 -35.93
CA LYS A 210 7.07 -8.19 -37.23
C LYS A 210 8.58 -8.04 -37.11
#